data_AF-H8IX14-F1
#
_entry.id   AF-H8IX14-F1
#
_cell.length_a   1.000
_cell.length_b   1.000
_cell.length_c   1.000
_cell.angle_alpha   90.00
_cell.angle_beta   90.00
_cell.angle_gamma   90.00
#
_symmetry.space_group_name_H-M   'P 1'
#
loop_
_entity.id
_entity.type
_entity.pdbx_description
1 polymer ?
#
loop_
_entity_poly.entity_id
_entity_poly.type
_entity_poly.pdbx_seq_one_letter_code
_entity_poly.pdbx_strand_id
1 'polypeptide(L)'
;MTDGILTDEQIAALTPGQRRDLISRLERPLGEVIDPDFLDRVRRVRLSLMIGGSIAMVPWLGYLAMTLPEKYVAHNWPVTWIGFDVLLVAFMLTTAALGYLRRQLLVLAAFTTGVLLICDAWFDLMTAGPKDVWLSVITALLIEVPLAIFMIFSAMRILRLTMMRLWLLRPGMRLWELPLFP
;
A
#
# COMPACT_ATOMS: atom_id res chain seq x y z
N MET A 1 14.34 -13.62 -44.64
CA MET A 1 12.96 -14.13 -44.48
C MET A 1 12.45 -13.64 -43.13
N THR A 2 11.80 -12.48 -43.15
CA THR A 2 11.17 -11.80 -42.00
C THR A 2 9.65 -11.84 -42.14
N ASP A 3 9.11 -12.84 -42.86
CA ASP A 3 7.68 -12.99 -43.15
C ASP A 3 6.82 -13.38 -41.92
N GLY A 4 7.44 -13.47 -40.74
CA GLY A 4 6.79 -13.81 -39.47
C GLY A 4 6.78 -12.70 -38.41
N ILE A 5 7.37 -11.53 -38.70
CA ILE A 5 7.39 -10.40 -37.76
C ILE A 5 6.32 -9.40 -38.19
N LEU A 6 5.34 -9.15 -37.31
CA LEU A 6 4.32 -8.14 -37.55
C LEU A 6 4.98 -6.77 -37.76
N THR A 7 4.63 -6.10 -38.86
CA THR A 7 5.04 -4.71 -39.14
C THR A 7 4.33 -3.73 -38.22
N ASP A 8 4.90 -2.54 -38.01
CA ASP A 8 4.31 -1.50 -37.14
C ASP A 8 2.89 -1.10 -37.59
N GLU A 9 2.62 -1.08 -38.90
CA GLU A 9 1.29 -0.83 -39.45
C GLU A 9 0.29 -1.94 -39.10
N GLN A 10 0.72 -3.21 -39.16
CA GLN A 10 -0.10 -4.34 -38.76
C GLN A 10 -0.39 -4.30 -37.26
N ILE A 11 0.57 -3.92 -36.41
CA ILE A 11 0.40 -3.75 -34.96
C ILE A 11 -0.57 -2.60 -34.64
N ALA A 12 -0.50 -1.50 -35.40
CA ALA A 12 -1.40 -0.36 -35.27
C ALA A 12 -2.84 -0.74 -35.66
N ALA A 13 -3.00 -1.58 -36.68
CA ALA A 13 -4.29 -2.08 -37.15
C ALA A 13 -4.95 -3.13 -36.22
N LEU A 14 -4.20 -3.72 -35.28
CA LEU A 14 -4.77 -4.66 -34.31
C LEU A 14 -5.85 -4.00 -33.44
N THR A 15 -6.95 -4.72 -33.25
CA THR A 15 -7.96 -4.34 -32.25
C THR A 15 -7.35 -4.38 -30.83
N PRO A 16 -7.92 -3.64 -29.87
CA PRO A 16 -7.48 -3.70 -28.47
C PRO A 16 -7.53 -5.11 -27.85
N GLY A 17 -8.35 -6.02 -28.38
CA GLY A 17 -8.40 -7.42 -27.95
C GLY A 17 -7.23 -8.24 -28.49
N GLN A 18 -6.93 -8.13 -29.78
CA GLN A 18 -5.80 -8.84 -30.42
C GLN A 18 -4.45 -8.35 -29.90
N ARG A 19 -4.31 -7.04 -29.63
CA ARG A 19 -3.09 -6.50 -29.02
C ARG A 19 -2.83 -7.09 -27.64
N ARG A 20 -3.88 -7.34 -26.84
CA ARG A 20 -3.77 -8.00 -25.52
C ARG A 20 -3.34 -9.46 -25.65
N ASP A 21 -3.96 -10.19 -26.58
CA ASP A 21 -3.59 -11.59 -26.85
C ASP A 21 -2.12 -11.70 -27.24
N LEU A 22 -1.67 -10.86 -28.18
CA LEU A 22 -0.28 -10.82 -28.61
C LEU A 22 0.68 -10.48 -27.45
N ILE A 23 0.38 -9.46 -26.64
CA ILE A 23 1.19 -9.12 -25.46
C ILE A 23 1.27 -10.31 -24.50
N SER A 24 0.14 -10.96 -24.20
CA SER A 24 0.14 -12.11 -23.27
C SER A 24 0.95 -13.29 -23.79
N ARG A 25 1.02 -13.48 -25.10
CA ARG A 25 1.82 -14.53 -25.75
C ARG A 25 3.31 -14.18 -25.83
N LEU A 26 3.63 -12.89 -25.85
CA LEU A 26 5.01 -12.37 -25.85
C LEU A 26 5.55 -12.13 -24.44
N GLU A 27 4.68 -12.07 -23.43
CA GLU A 27 5.06 -11.90 -22.04
C GLU A 27 5.90 -13.10 -21.61
N ARG A 28 7.14 -12.82 -21.21
CA ARG A 28 8.06 -13.87 -20.79
C ARG A 28 7.52 -14.50 -19.49
N PRO A 29 7.32 -15.83 -19.45
CA PRO A 29 6.80 -16.45 -18.24
C PRO A 29 7.72 -16.15 -17.07
N LEU A 30 7.16 -15.74 -15.93
CA LEU A 30 7.92 -15.36 -14.74
C LEU A 30 8.93 -16.43 -14.31
N GLY A 31 8.60 -17.72 -14.53
CA GLY A 31 9.50 -18.85 -14.26
C GLY A 31 10.79 -18.87 -15.08
N GLU A 32 10.85 -18.16 -16.21
CA GLU A 32 12.08 -17.98 -16.98
C GLU A 32 12.92 -16.79 -16.51
N VAL A 33 12.31 -15.86 -15.78
CA VAL A 33 12.96 -14.65 -15.25
C VAL A 33 13.40 -14.86 -13.81
N ILE A 34 12.61 -15.61 -13.04
CA ILE A 34 12.80 -15.89 -11.62
C ILE A 34 12.46 -17.36 -11.36
N ASP A 35 13.31 -18.05 -10.62
CA ASP A 35 13.10 -19.43 -10.20
C ASP A 35 11.77 -19.59 -9.40
N PRO A 36 10.83 -20.42 -9.87
CA PRO A 36 9.54 -20.64 -9.18
C PRO A 36 9.71 -21.23 -7.77
N ASP A 37 10.70 -22.10 -7.56
CA ASP A 37 10.94 -22.72 -6.25
C ASP A 37 11.41 -21.68 -5.22
N PHE A 38 12.16 -20.69 -5.68
CA PHE A 38 12.57 -19.54 -4.86
C PHE A 38 11.36 -18.68 -4.47
N LEU A 39 10.47 -18.36 -5.42
CA LEU A 39 9.26 -17.56 -5.15
C LEU A 39 8.35 -18.24 -4.13
N ASP A 40 8.13 -19.55 -4.26
CA ASP A 40 7.31 -20.32 -3.33
C ASP A 40 7.92 -20.39 -1.94
N ARG A 41 9.25 -20.52 -1.85
CA ARG A 41 9.97 -20.48 -0.57
C ARG A 41 9.82 -19.11 0.10
N VAL A 42 10.06 -18.02 -0.62
CA VAL A 42 9.91 -16.66 -0.09
C VAL A 42 8.47 -16.40 0.34
N ARG A 43 7.48 -16.82 -0.46
CA ARG A 43 6.06 -16.70 -0.11
C ARG A 43 5.74 -17.46 1.17
N ARG A 44 6.19 -18.71 1.28
CA ARG A 44 5.98 -19.54 2.48
C ARG A 44 6.60 -18.89 3.70
N VAL A 45 7.87 -18.46 3.63
CA VAL A 45 8.55 -17.80 4.74
C VAL A 45 7.78 -16.55 5.17
N ARG A 46 7.39 -15.69 4.22
CA ARG A 46 6.62 -14.47 4.52
C ARG A 46 5.28 -14.79 5.18
N LEU A 47 4.53 -15.76 4.66
CA LEU A 47 3.24 -16.16 5.22
C LEU A 47 3.41 -16.77 6.62
N SER A 48 4.36 -17.68 6.79
CA SER A 48 4.65 -18.29 8.08
C SER A 48 5.09 -17.24 9.12
N LEU A 49 5.91 -16.27 8.72
CA LEU A 49 6.33 -15.19 9.62
C LEU A 49 5.16 -14.30 10.02
N MET A 50 4.29 -13.91 9.07
CA MET A 50 3.13 -13.07 9.38
C MET A 50 2.10 -13.81 10.23
N ILE A 51 1.75 -15.05 9.87
CA ILE A 51 0.79 -15.87 10.64
C ILE A 51 1.34 -16.18 12.02
N GLY A 52 2.57 -16.69 12.10
CA GLY A 52 3.24 -17.02 13.36
C GLY A 52 3.40 -15.80 14.26
N GLY A 53 3.81 -14.66 13.67
CA GLY A 53 3.90 -13.39 14.38
C GLY A 53 2.55 -12.90 14.91
N SER A 54 1.49 -12.97 14.11
CA SER A 54 0.13 -12.63 14.55
C SER A 54 -0.34 -13.51 15.70
N ILE A 55 -0.13 -14.82 15.63
CA ILE A 55 -0.48 -15.76 16.71
C ILE A 55 0.33 -15.44 17.97
N ALA A 56 1.62 -15.18 17.85
CA ALA A 56 2.48 -14.83 18.99
C ALA A 56 2.10 -13.48 19.63
N MET A 57 1.62 -12.52 18.83
CA MET A 57 1.19 -11.21 19.33
C MET A 57 -0.07 -11.29 20.18
N VAL A 58 -0.97 -12.25 19.95
CA VAL A 58 -2.24 -12.34 20.72
C VAL A 58 -1.99 -12.59 22.22
N PRO A 59 -1.22 -13.62 22.64
CA PRO A 59 -0.86 -13.79 24.05
C PRO A 59 -0.06 -12.61 24.61
N TRP A 60 0.83 -12.02 23.81
CA TRP A 60 1.62 -10.86 24.24
C TRP A 60 0.74 -9.63 24.56
N LEU A 61 -0.25 -9.34 23.71
CA LEU A 61 -1.23 -8.28 23.95
C LEU A 61 -2.04 -8.56 25.23
N GLY A 62 -2.45 -9.81 25.45
CA GLY A 62 -3.14 -10.21 26.69
C GLY A 62 -2.27 -10.03 27.93
N TYR A 63 -1.00 -10.41 27.85
CA TYR A 63 -0.03 -10.19 28.92
C TYR A 63 0.17 -8.70 29.22
N LEU A 64 0.35 -7.87 28.18
CA LEU A 64 0.48 -6.42 28.35
C LEU A 64 -0.77 -5.80 28.97
N ALA A 65 -1.97 -6.22 28.55
CA ALA A 65 -3.22 -5.73 29.13
C ALA A 65 -3.36 -6.01 30.63
N MET A 66 -2.77 -7.11 31.14
CA MET A 66 -2.82 -7.47 32.56
C MET A 66 -1.67 -6.87 33.39
N THR A 67 -0.54 -6.55 32.76
CA THR A 67 0.68 -6.14 33.46
C THR A 67 0.99 -4.66 33.36
N LEU A 68 0.40 -3.93 32.40
CA LEU A 68 0.63 -2.50 32.28
C LEU A 68 0.01 -1.75 33.47
N PRO A 69 0.76 -0.85 34.11
CA PRO A 69 0.22 0.04 35.13
C PRO A 69 -0.87 0.95 34.53
N GLU A 70 -1.96 1.17 35.27
CA GLU A 70 -3.02 2.11 34.87
C GLU A 70 -2.51 3.55 34.64
N LYS A 71 -1.39 3.90 35.29
CA LYS A 71 -0.71 5.19 35.14
C LYS A 71 0.75 4.97 34.80
N TYR A 72 1.10 5.18 33.54
CA TYR A 72 2.48 5.14 33.07
C TYR A 72 2.92 6.55 32.63
N VAL A 73 3.99 7.05 33.23
CA VAL A 73 4.60 8.34 32.82
C VAL A 73 5.65 8.04 31.75
N ALA A 74 5.34 8.41 30.51
CA ALA A 74 6.28 8.28 29.41
C ALA A 74 7.39 9.34 29.52
N HIS A 75 8.62 8.91 29.78
CA HIS A 75 9.79 9.78 29.99
C HIS A 75 10.05 10.74 28.82
N ASN A 76 9.89 10.27 27.57
CA ASN A 76 10.21 11.04 26.36
C ASN A 76 8.96 11.44 25.56
N TRP A 77 7.83 11.64 26.23
CA TRP A 77 6.53 11.90 25.59
C TRP A 77 6.57 12.98 24.49
N PRO A 78 7.13 14.19 24.72
CA PRO A 78 7.16 15.22 23.68
C PRO A 78 8.01 14.83 22.47
N VAL A 79 9.12 14.12 22.70
CA VAL A 79 10.03 13.69 21.62
C VAL A 79 9.38 12.61 20.76
N THR A 80 8.65 11.67 21.37
CA THR A 80 7.90 10.65 20.64
C THR A 80 6.85 11.28 19.74
N TRP A 81 6.11 12.28 20.26
CA TRP A 81 5.07 12.97 19.53
C TRP A 81 5.62 13.75 18.34
N ILE A 82 6.59 14.65 18.60
CA ILE A 82 7.24 15.44 17.55
C ILE A 82 7.93 14.53 16.53
N GLY A 83 8.54 13.42 16.97
CA GLY A 83 9.18 12.46 16.08
C GLY A 83 8.20 11.80 15.11
N PHE A 84 7.00 11.45 15.59
CA PHE A 84 5.93 10.92 14.75
C PHE A 84 5.45 11.97 13.74
N ASP A 85 5.21 13.21 14.17
CA ASP A 85 4.77 14.30 13.29
C ASP A 85 5.82 14.62 12.21
N VAL A 86 7.10 14.64 12.57
CA VAL A 86 8.20 14.82 11.62
C VAL A 86 8.22 13.70 10.57
N LEU A 87 7.99 12.46 11.00
CA LEU A 87 7.90 11.32 10.08
C LEU A 87 6.68 11.47 9.14
N LEU A 88 5.52 11.85 9.67
CA LEU A 88 4.31 12.09 8.91
C LEU A 88 4.52 13.18 7.85
N VAL A 89 5.06 14.34 8.26
CA VAL A 89 5.38 15.46 7.37
C VAL A 89 6.39 15.04 6.30
N ALA A 90 7.43 14.28 6.66
CA ALA A 90 8.42 13.80 5.70
C ALA A 90 7.76 12.92 4.61
N PHE A 91 6.84 12.04 4.99
CA PHE A 91 6.08 11.23 4.03
C PHE A 91 5.09 12.06 3.21
N MET A 92 4.43 13.05 3.80
CA MET A 92 3.55 13.97 3.04
C MET A 92 4.34 14.75 1.99
N LEU A 93 5.50 15.31 2.35
CA LEU A 93 6.39 16.00 1.43
C LEU A 93 6.91 15.07 0.34
N THR A 94 7.29 13.84 0.70
CA THR A 94 7.73 12.82 -0.25
C THR A 94 6.61 12.47 -1.23
N THR A 95 5.39 12.27 -0.74
CA THR A 95 4.19 12.03 -1.56
C THR A 95 3.93 13.20 -2.50
N ALA A 96 4.01 14.45 -2.02
CA ALA A 96 3.84 15.64 -2.84
C ALA A 96 4.92 15.76 -3.93
N ALA A 97 6.19 15.56 -3.56
CA ALA A 97 7.32 15.62 -4.48
C ALA A 97 7.26 14.53 -5.55
N LEU A 98 6.97 13.29 -5.17
CA LEU A 98 6.81 12.18 -6.11
C LEU A 98 5.57 12.35 -7.01
N GLY A 99 4.52 12.98 -6.49
CA GLY A 99 3.34 13.40 -7.24
C GLY A 99 3.67 14.43 -8.31
N TYR A 100 4.42 15.46 -7.93
CA TYR A 100 4.90 16.48 -8.87
C TYR A 100 5.82 15.89 -9.94
N LEU A 101 6.75 15.02 -9.54
CA LEU A 101 7.69 14.35 -10.45
C LEU A 101 7.06 13.18 -11.24
N ARG A 102 5.78 12.86 -11.01
CA ARG A 102 5.03 11.75 -11.63
C ARG A 102 5.76 10.40 -11.55
N ARG A 103 6.40 10.12 -10.41
CA ARG A 103 7.18 8.89 -10.17
C ARG A 103 6.28 7.77 -9.66
N GLN A 104 6.55 6.52 -10.05
CA GLN A 104 5.75 5.36 -9.64
C GLN A 104 5.88 5.05 -8.13
N LEU A 105 6.97 5.48 -7.49
CA LEU A 105 7.15 5.41 -6.03
C LEU A 105 6.09 6.17 -5.23
N LEU A 106 5.35 7.08 -5.89
CA LEU A 106 4.20 7.77 -5.31
C LEU A 106 3.20 6.80 -4.68
N VAL A 107 2.98 5.62 -5.27
CA VAL A 107 2.03 4.64 -4.74
C VAL A 107 2.43 4.18 -3.34
N LEU A 108 3.72 3.90 -3.12
CA LEU A 108 4.22 3.48 -1.82
C LEU A 108 4.16 4.63 -0.82
N ALA A 109 4.63 5.81 -1.21
CA ALA A 109 4.64 6.98 -0.34
C ALA A 109 3.22 7.39 0.09
N ALA A 110 2.27 7.48 -0.85
CA ALA A 110 0.89 7.86 -0.58
C ALA A 110 0.18 6.81 0.30
N PHE A 111 0.40 5.52 0.06
CA PHE A 111 -0.14 4.47 0.94
C PHE A 111 0.40 4.60 2.37
N THR A 112 1.72 4.79 2.53
CA THR A 112 2.33 5.00 3.85
C THR A 112 1.82 6.27 4.53
N THR A 113 1.69 7.40 3.82
CA THR A 113 1.09 8.63 4.36
C THR A 113 -0.32 8.37 4.88
N GLY A 114 -1.15 7.63 4.13
CA GLY A 114 -2.50 7.30 4.58
C GLY A 114 -2.55 6.43 5.84
N VAL A 115 -1.66 5.44 5.95
CA VAL A 115 -1.55 4.62 7.18
C VAL A 115 -1.10 5.48 8.37
N LEU A 116 -0.12 6.36 8.18
CA LEU A 116 0.34 7.27 9.25
C LEU A 116 -0.78 8.20 9.72
N LEU A 117 -1.60 8.75 8.83
CA LEU A 117 -2.77 9.56 9.19
C LEU A 117 -3.84 8.78 9.99
N ILE A 118 -4.02 7.48 9.72
CA ILE A 118 -4.92 6.64 10.53
C ILE A 118 -4.33 6.42 11.92
N CYS A 119 -3.02 6.20 12.01
CA CYS A 119 -2.33 6.10 13.29
C CYS A 119 -2.44 7.40 14.10
N ASP A 120 -2.28 8.54 13.44
CA ASP A 120 -2.42 9.89 14.01
C ASP A 120 -3.80 10.07 14.64
N ALA A 121 -4.86 9.82 13.87
CA ALA A 121 -6.25 9.87 14.33
C ALA A 121 -6.54 8.97 15.53
N TRP A 122 -5.96 7.77 15.53
CA TRP A 122 -6.07 6.86 16.64
C TRP A 122 -5.34 7.39 17.90
N PHE A 123 -4.13 7.93 17.75
CA PHE A 123 -3.36 8.49 18.85
C PHE A 123 -4.04 9.72 19.46
N ASP A 124 -4.50 10.65 18.63
CA ASP A 124 -5.22 11.85 19.08
C ASP A 124 -6.47 11.49 19.87
N LEU A 125 -7.25 10.52 19.37
CA LEU A 125 -8.45 10.06 20.07
C LEU A 125 -8.13 9.41 21.42
N MET A 126 -7.07 8.60 21.50
CA MET A 126 -6.70 7.88 22.73
C MET A 126 -6.03 8.77 23.79
N THR A 127 -5.50 9.93 23.40
CA THR A 127 -4.83 10.87 24.31
C THR A 127 -5.68 12.09 24.68
N ALA A 128 -6.82 12.26 24.02
CA ALA A 128 -7.72 13.38 24.25
C ALA A 128 -8.25 13.41 25.69
N GLY A 129 -8.10 14.57 26.34
CA GLY A 129 -8.72 14.81 27.65
C GLY A 129 -10.24 14.94 27.55
N PRO A 130 -11.00 14.80 28.66
CA PRO A 130 -12.48 14.77 28.66
C PRO A 130 -13.18 15.96 27.97
N LYS A 131 -12.49 17.11 27.88
CA LYS A 131 -13.00 18.34 27.24
C LYS A 131 -12.66 18.43 25.75
N ASP A 132 -11.61 17.74 25.32
CA ASP A 132 -11.05 17.83 23.97
C ASP A 132 -11.41 16.61 23.11
N VAL A 133 -11.97 15.54 23.71
CA VAL A 133 -12.42 14.33 22.98
C VAL A 133 -13.30 14.66 21.80
N TRP A 134 -14.25 15.58 21.95
CA TRP A 134 -15.14 15.96 20.85
C TRP A 134 -14.39 16.64 19.70
N LEU A 135 -13.39 17.45 20.01
CA LEU A 135 -12.58 18.13 19.02
C LEU A 135 -11.71 17.12 18.27
N SER A 136 -11.04 16.21 18.99
CA SER A 136 -10.26 15.10 18.41
C SER A 136 -11.11 14.14 17.57
N VAL A 137 -12.33 13.81 17.99
CA VAL A 137 -13.24 12.98 17.19
C VAL A 137 -13.62 13.68 15.89
N ILE A 138 -13.92 14.99 15.96
CA ILE A 138 -14.31 15.77 14.78
C ILE A 138 -13.14 15.89 13.80
N THR A 139 -11.92 16.21 14.27
CA THR A 139 -10.74 16.33 13.40
C THR A 139 -10.36 14.98 12.80
N ALA A 140 -10.35 13.92 13.60
CA ALA A 140 -10.07 12.56 13.14
C ALA A 140 -11.04 12.14 12.03
N LEU A 141 -12.36 12.31 12.23
CA LEU A 141 -13.37 11.87 11.29
C LEU A 141 -13.52 12.76 10.05
N LEU A 142 -13.30 14.08 10.18
CA LEU A 142 -13.53 15.02 9.08
C LEU A 142 -12.27 15.40 8.30
N ILE A 143 -11.09 15.24 8.88
CA ILE A 143 -9.82 15.67 8.26
C ILE A 143 -8.92 14.47 8.03
N GLU A 144 -8.49 13.81 9.09
CA GLU A 144 -7.43 12.79 9.00
C GLU A 144 -7.90 11.53 8.28
N VAL A 145 -9.05 10.96 8.68
CA VAL A 145 -9.61 9.76 8.04
C VAL A 145 -9.96 10.00 6.57
N PRO A 146 -10.66 11.09 6.18
CA PRO A 146 -10.92 11.38 4.77
C PRO A 146 -9.64 11.58 3.95
N LEU A 147 -8.64 12.25 4.51
CA LEU A 147 -7.34 12.43 3.84
C LEU A 147 -6.60 11.10 3.69
N ALA A 148 -6.62 10.25 4.72
CA ALA A 148 -6.05 8.91 4.66
C ALA A 148 -6.71 8.05 3.57
N ILE A 149 -8.06 8.05 3.53
CA ILE A 149 -8.83 7.36 2.49
C ILE A 149 -8.45 7.89 1.12
N PHE A 150 -8.34 9.21 0.94
CA PHE A 150 -7.94 9.81 -0.32
C PHE A 150 -6.53 9.38 -0.76
N MET A 151 -5.56 9.37 0.17
CA MET A 151 -4.18 8.95 -0.11
C MET A 151 -4.10 7.47 -0.50
N ILE A 152 -4.76 6.59 0.25
CA ILE A 152 -4.78 5.15 -0.05
C ILE A 152 -5.53 4.88 -1.36
N PHE A 153 -6.68 5.52 -1.56
CA PHE A 153 -7.48 5.32 -2.76
C PHE A 153 -6.77 5.83 -4.02
N SER A 154 -6.10 6.98 -3.94
CA SER A 154 -5.30 7.51 -5.05
C SER A 154 -4.12 6.59 -5.38
N ALA A 155 -3.40 6.08 -4.37
CA ALA A 155 -2.33 5.09 -4.56
C ALA A 155 -2.84 3.84 -5.29
N MET A 156 -3.96 3.27 -4.82
CA MET A 156 -4.58 2.08 -5.41
C MET A 156 -5.09 2.36 -6.84
N ARG A 157 -5.65 3.54 -7.09
CA ARG A 157 -6.09 3.95 -8.43
C ARG A 157 -4.92 4.09 -9.40
N ILE A 158 -3.81 4.67 -8.96
CA ILE A 158 -2.59 4.83 -9.79
C ILE A 158 -1.98 3.46 -10.09
N LEU A 159 -1.92 2.56 -9.11
CA LEU A 159 -1.47 1.19 -9.31
C LEU A 159 -2.33 0.48 -10.38
N ARG A 160 -3.66 0.57 -10.24
CA ARG A 160 -4.61 -0.01 -11.20
C ARG A 160 -4.43 0.57 -12.61
N LEU A 161 -4.29 1.90 -12.73
CA LEU A 161 -4.07 2.57 -14.02
C LEU A 161 -2.75 2.14 -14.65
N THR A 162 -1.69 2.00 -13.84
CA THR A 162 -0.38 1.55 -14.32
C THR A 162 -0.45 0.12 -14.83
N MET A 163 -1.10 -0.78 -14.10
CA MET A 163 -1.31 -2.16 -14.51
C MET A 163 -2.21 -2.28 -15.77
N MET A 164 -3.28 -1.48 -15.89
CA MET A 164 -4.09 -1.41 -17.12
C MET A 164 -3.28 -0.88 -18.31
N ARG A 165 -2.43 0.13 -18.10
CA ARG A 165 -1.54 0.68 -19.13
C ARG A 165 -0.51 -0.36 -19.60
N LEU A 166 0.00 -1.17 -18.67
CA LEU A 166 0.87 -2.31 -18.96
C LEU A 166 0.10 -3.54 -19.48
N TRP A 167 -1.21 -3.40 -19.72
CA TRP A 167 -2.09 -4.45 -20.25
C TRP A 167 -2.19 -5.72 -19.38
N LEU A 168 -1.73 -5.65 -18.12
CA LEU A 168 -1.81 -6.72 -17.13
C LEU A 168 -3.24 -6.89 -16.56
N LEU A 169 -4.13 -5.91 -16.76
CA LEU A 169 -5.48 -5.90 -16.21
C LEU A 169 -6.57 -5.80 -17.28
N ARG A 170 -7.64 -6.59 -17.12
CA ARG A 170 -8.90 -6.40 -17.87
C ARG A 170 -9.70 -5.23 -17.28
N PRO A 171 -10.35 -4.38 -18.11
CA PRO A 171 -11.23 -3.32 -17.60
C PRO A 171 -12.32 -3.93 -16.69
N GLY A 172 -12.39 -3.48 -15.43
CA GLY A 172 -13.39 -3.95 -14.46
C GLY A 172 -12.87 -4.90 -13.37
N MET A 173 -11.71 -5.52 -13.53
CA MET A 173 -11.12 -6.41 -12.52
C MET A 173 -10.76 -5.62 -11.24
N ARG A 174 -11.10 -6.18 -10.06
CA ARG A 174 -10.76 -5.58 -8.75
C ARG A 174 -9.35 -6.01 -8.34
N LEU A 175 -8.65 -5.14 -7.60
CA LEU A 175 -7.25 -5.38 -7.24
C LEU A 175 -7.05 -6.62 -6.35
N TRP A 176 -8.05 -7.04 -5.57
CA TRP A 176 -8.00 -8.25 -4.73
C TRP A 176 -8.35 -9.53 -5.48
N GLU A 177 -8.85 -9.43 -6.72
CA GLU A 177 -9.13 -10.58 -7.60
C GLU A 177 -7.92 -10.91 -8.49
N LEU A 178 -6.88 -10.07 -8.46
CA LEU A 178 -5.61 -10.32 -9.13
C LEU A 178 -4.90 -11.49 -8.46
N PRO A 179 -4.64 -12.58 -9.18
CA PRO A 179 -3.73 -13.59 -8.66
C PRO A 179 -2.33 -12.95 -8.59
N LEU A 180 -1.60 -13.22 -7.49
CA LEU A 180 -0.25 -12.66 -7.27
C LEU A 180 0.75 -13.08 -8.37
N PHE A 181 0.41 -14.12 -9.12
CA PHE A 181 1.06 -14.64 -10.32
C PHE A 181 -0.05 -15.01 -11.32
N PRO A 182 0.16 -14.91 -12.65
CA PRO A 182 -0.85 -15.27 -13.66
C PRO A 182 -1.34 -16.71 -13.55
#